data_AF-A0A5K1FEU0-F1
#
_entry.id   AF-A0A5K1FEU0-F1
#
_cell.length_a   1.000
_cell.length_b   1.000
_cell.length_c   1.000
_cell.angle_alpha   90.00
_cell.angle_beta   90.00
_cell.angle_gamma   90.00
#
_symmetry.space_group_name_H-M   'P 1'
#
loop_
_entity.id
_entity.type
_entity.pdbx_description
1 polymer ?
#
loop_
_entity_poly.entity_id
_entity_poly.type
_entity_poly.pdbx_seq_one_letter_code
_entity_poly.pdbx_strand_id
1 'polypeptide(L)'
;VAILAFHLAMVDEPRDPLVVSAFSLAVRNGGDLAEAVKLVKLVEQEHDSRYSELLEPQPFDTDREFIDDVLEFASAVKAALGMMTDEYSVSQAMAKYPQAPFSDL
;
A
#
# COMPACT_ATOMS: atom_id res chain seq x y z
N VAL A 1 -3.40 -12.94 -1.07
CA VAL A 1 -4.09 -11.72 -1.53
C VAL A 1 -3.52 -10.45 -0.88
N ALA A 2 -3.37 -10.37 0.45
CA ALA A 2 -2.90 -9.14 1.12
C ALA A 2 -1.59 -8.54 0.55
N ILE A 3 -0.54 -9.35 0.31
CA ILE A 3 0.71 -8.85 -0.28
C ILE A 3 0.55 -8.36 -1.73
N LEU A 4 -0.37 -8.98 -2.49
CA LEU A 4 -0.66 -8.55 -3.86
C LEU A 4 -1.49 -7.27 -3.87
N ALA A 5 -2.44 -7.11 -2.95
CA ALA A 5 -3.21 -5.88 -2.78
C ALA A 5 -2.32 -4.72 -2.34
N PHE A 6 -1.37 -4.99 -1.45
CA PHE A 6 -0.34 -4.04 -1.05
C PHE A 6 0.51 -3.59 -2.25
N HIS A 7 1.03 -4.54 -3.03
CA HIS A 7 1.83 -4.23 -4.21
C HIS A 7 1.01 -3.51 -5.29
N LEU A 8 -0.24 -3.94 -5.53
CA LEU A 8 -1.14 -3.27 -6.47
C LEU A 8 -1.39 -1.82 -6.09
N ALA A 9 -1.64 -1.53 -4.81
CA ALA A 9 -1.83 -0.16 -4.34
C ALA A 9 -0.61 0.73 -4.61
N MET A 10 0.61 0.21 -4.48
CA MET A 10 1.84 0.95 -4.78
C MET A 10 2.12 1.08 -6.29
N VAL A 11 1.72 0.09 -7.09
CA VAL A 11 1.87 0.14 -8.56
C VAL A 11 0.89 1.14 -9.17
N ASP A 12 -0.36 1.14 -8.71
CA ASP A 12 -1.39 2.07 -9.16
C ASP A 12 -1.09 3.50 -8.69
N GLU A 13 -0.56 3.63 -7.47
CA GLU A 13 -0.21 4.91 -6.87
C GLU A 13 1.12 4.80 -6.09
N PRO A 14 2.26 5.15 -6.73
CA PRO A 14 3.56 5.13 -6.08
C PRO A 14 3.58 5.96 -4.80
N ARG A 15 4.24 5.46 -3.76
CA ARG A 15 4.27 6.10 -2.42
C ARG A 15 5.67 6.39 -1.95
N ASP A 16 5.76 7.37 -1.05
CA ASP A 16 6.99 7.65 -0.32
C ASP A 16 7.40 6.41 0.50
N PRO A 17 8.68 5.99 0.47
CA PRO A 17 9.18 4.85 1.24
C PRO A 17 8.92 4.93 2.75
N LEU A 18 8.88 6.14 3.32
CA LEU A 18 8.55 6.35 4.73
C LEU A 18 7.07 6.06 5.00
N VAL A 19 6.17 6.42 4.08
CA VAL A 19 4.73 6.09 4.16
C VAL A 19 4.54 4.58 4.16
N VAL A 20 5.22 3.90 3.25
CA VAL A 20 5.19 2.43 3.14
C VAL A 20 5.74 1.76 4.40
N SER A 21 6.83 2.30 4.95
CA SER A 21 7.45 1.80 6.20
C SER A 21 6.55 2.01 7.41
N ALA A 22 5.96 3.21 7.54
CA ALA A 22 5.08 3.55 8.66
C ALA A 22 3.78 2.74 8.62
N PHE A 23 3.21 2.54 7.43
CA PHE A 23 2.08 1.62 7.25
C PHE A 23 2.44 0.20 7.69
N SER A 24 3.56 -0.33 7.21
CA SER A 24 4.00 -1.70 7.52
C SER A 24 4.23 -1.89 9.02
N LEU A 25 4.79 -0.87 9.67
CA LEU A 25 5.02 -0.85 11.11
C LEU A 25 3.69 -0.77 11.89
N ALA A 26 2.77 0.10 11.48
CA ALA A 26 1.46 0.23 12.10
C ALA A 26 0.67 -1.09 12.00
N VAL A 27 0.64 -1.73 10.83
CA VAL A 27 0.00 -3.04 10.66
C VAL A 27 0.60 -4.09 11.59
N ARG A 28 1.94 -4.12 11.72
CA ARG A 28 2.63 -5.06 12.60
C ARG A 28 2.36 -4.78 14.09
N ASN A 29 2.25 -3.51 14.47
CA ASN A 29 2.08 -3.08 15.86
C ASN A 29 0.59 -2.91 16.26
N GLY A 30 -0.35 -3.51 15.52
CA GLY A 30 -1.77 -3.51 15.91
C GLY A 30 -2.52 -2.21 15.62
N GLY A 31 -1.98 -1.35 14.76
CA GLY A 31 -2.62 -0.13 14.26
C GLY A 31 -2.15 1.17 14.94
N ASP A 32 -1.10 1.15 15.76
CA ASP A 32 -0.55 2.38 16.37
C ASP A 32 0.24 3.20 15.34
N LEU A 33 -0.48 4.06 14.61
CA LEU A 33 0.08 4.97 13.62
C LEU A 33 1.00 6.03 14.23
N ALA A 34 0.68 6.51 15.44
CA ALA A 34 1.44 7.57 16.08
C ALA A 34 2.82 7.07 16.53
N GLU A 35 2.89 5.84 17.05
CA GLU A 35 4.16 5.17 17.32
C GLU A 35 4.91 4.87 16.02
N ALA A 36 4.23 4.32 15.01
CA ALA A 36 4.86 3.94 13.75
C ALA A 36 5.55 5.12 13.05
N VAL A 37 4.87 6.26 12.95
CA VAL A 37 5.41 7.50 12.36
C VAL A 37 6.63 7.99 13.13
N LYS A 38 6.59 7.99 14.46
CA LYS A 38 7.73 8.41 15.29
C LYS A 38 8.95 7.52 15.07
N LEU A 39 8.74 6.20 14.99
CA LEU A 39 9.82 5.24 14.83
C LEU A 39 10.46 5.31 13.44
N VAL A 40 9.67 5.45 12.38
CA VAL A 40 10.19 5.53 11.01
C VAL A 40 11.04 6.78 10.80
N LYS A 41 10.68 7.91 11.41
CA LYS A 41 11.50 9.14 11.38
C LYS A 41 12.87 9.01 12.04
N LEU A 42 13.07 8.02 12.92
CA LEU A 42 14.36 7.76 13.57
C LEU A 42 15.30 6.92 12.70
N VAL A 43 14.78 6.30 11.64
CA VAL A 43 15.58 5.44 10.77
C VAL A 43 16.12 6.27 9.61
N GLU A 44 17.40 6.61 9.68
CA GLU A 44 18.16 7.14 8.54
C GLU A 44 18.58 5.96 7.65
N GLN A 45 17.68 5.44 6.82
CA GLN A 45 18.03 4.48 5.77
C GLN A 45 17.85 5.09 4.40
N GLU A 46 18.87 4.95 3.55
CA GLU A 46 18.72 5.22 2.13
C GLU A 46 17.73 4.23 1.51
N HIS A 47 16.85 4.77 0.67
CA HIS A 47 15.87 3.98 -0.05
C HIS A 47 16.42 3.58 -1.43
N ASP A 48 16.10 2.37 -1.87
CA ASP A 48 16.55 1.86 -3.17
C ASP A 48 15.69 2.49 -4.29
N SER A 49 16.28 3.43 -5.03
CA SER A 49 15.60 4.19 -6.09
C SER A 49 15.32 3.38 -7.37
N ARG A 50 15.67 2.09 -7.40
CA ARG A 50 15.41 1.21 -8.56
C ARG A 50 13.95 0.77 -8.67
N TYR A 51 13.14 0.97 -7.63
CA TYR A 51 11.75 0.55 -7.58
C TYR A 51 10.81 1.69 -8.01
N SER A 52 10.12 1.53 -9.14
CA SER A 52 9.21 2.56 -9.69
C SER A 52 7.94 2.78 -8.86
N GLU A 53 7.61 1.82 -8.01
CA GLU A 53 6.52 1.86 -7.01
C GLU A 53 6.86 2.71 -5.78
N LEU A 54 8.12 3.11 -5.64
CA LEU A 54 8.60 3.99 -4.58
C LEU A 54 8.96 5.35 -5.18
N LEU A 55 8.46 6.41 -4.54
CA LEU A 55 8.83 7.78 -4.87
C LEU A 55 10.20 8.13 -4.30
N GLU A 56 10.80 9.19 -4.85
CA GLU A 56 11.91 9.86 -4.18
C GLU A 56 11.43 10.39 -2.81
N PRO A 57 12.18 10.13 -1.72
CA PRO A 57 11.77 10.52 -0.38
C PRO A 57 11.56 12.03 -0.26
N GLN A 58 10.43 12.43 0.32
CA GLN A 58 10.11 13.83 0.59
C GLN A 58 10.05 14.10 2.10
N PRO A 59 10.50 15.28 2.55
CA PRO A 59 10.31 15.68 3.93
C PRO A 59 8.83 15.94 4.19
N PHE A 60 8.33 15.45 5.33
CA PHE A 60 7.00 15.79 5.83
C PHE A 60 7.09 17.01 6.75
N ASP A 61 6.27 18.03 6.48
CA ASP A 61 6.27 19.28 7.27
C ASP A 61 5.69 19.04 8.67
N THR A 62 4.72 18.11 8.77
CA THR A 62 4.07 17.77 10.04
C THR A 62 3.84 16.28 10.20
N ASP A 63 3.76 15.80 11.46
CA ASP A 63 3.30 14.43 11.75
C ASP A 63 1.89 14.18 11.21
N ARG A 64 1.05 15.23 11.14
CA ARG A 64 -0.33 15.12 10.67
C ARG A 64 -0.39 14.78 9.19
N GLU A 65 0.35 15.51 8.37
CA GLU A 65 0.49 15.25 6.94
C GLU A 65 0.98 13.83 6.67
N PHE A 66 2.04 13.41 7.39
CA PHE A 66 2.57 12.07 7.24
C PHE A 66 1.55 10.98 7.64
N ILE A 67 0.78 11.19 8.72
CA ILE A 67 -0.29 10.27 9.12
C ILE A 67 -1.39 10.23 8.06
N ASP A 68 -1.76 11.37 7.48
CA ASP A 68 -2.81 11.46 6.47
C ASP A 68 -2.40 10.67 5.21
N ASP A 69 -1.15 10.75 4.78
CA ASP A 69 -0.60 9.93 3.68
C ASP A 69 -0.60 8.43 4.00
N VAL A 70 -0.26 8.05 5.24
CA VAL A 70 -0.33 6.63 5.67
C VAL A 70 -1.77 6.11 5.68
N LEU A 71 -2.74 6.94 6.06
CA LEU A 71 -4.16 6.60 6.01
C LEU A 71 -4.70 6.52 4.59
N GLU A 72 -4.24 7.39 3.70
CA GLU A 72 -4.56 7.31 2.28
C GLU A 72 -4.02 6.01 1.68
N PHE A 73 -2.76 5.68 1.94
CA PHE A 73 -2.17 4.42 1.49
C PHE A 73 -2.91 3.20 2.06
N ALA A 74 -3.28 3.22 3.35
CA ALA A 74 -4.10 2.16 3.94
C ALA A 74 -5.46 2.00 3.25
N SER A 75 -6.07 3.11 2.82
CA SER A 75 -7.32 3.11 2.07
C SER A 75 -7.15 2.52 0.67
N ALA A 76 -6.04 2.84 -0.01
CA ALA A 76 -5.69 2.25 -1.30
C ALA A 76 -5.47 0.73 -1.19
N VAL A 77 -4.71 0.27 -0.18
CA VAL A 77 -4.50 -1.17 0.07
C VAL A 77 -5.83 -1.89 0.34
N LYS A 78 -6.72 -1.27 1.12
CA LYS A 78 -8.06 -1.81 1.40
C LYS A 78 -8.92 -1.87 0.14
N ALA A 79 -8.86 -0.85 -0.72
CA ALA A 79 -9.58 -0.83 -1.99
C ALA A 79 -9.06 -1.92 -2.93
N ALA A 80 -7.74 -2.04 -3.08
CA ALA A 80 -7.08 -3.10 -3.85
C ALA A 80 -7.47 -4.49 -3.33
N LEU A 81 -7.47 -4.69 -2.01
CA LEU A 81 -7.92 -5.94 -1.40
C LEU A 81 -9.38 -6.24 -1.78
N GLY A 82 -10.26 -5.24 -1.70
CA GLY A 82 -11.65 -5.34 -2.13
C GLY A 82 -11.78 -5.80 -3.58
N MET A 83 -11.10 -5.13 -4.51
CA MET A 83 -11.12 -5.50 -5.94
C MET A 83 -10.63 -6.92 -6.21
N MET A 84 -9.70 -7.42 -5.39
CA MET A 84 -9.11 -8.76 -5.55
C MET A 84 -9.91 -9.87 -4.86
N THR A 85 -10.90 -9.53 -4.02
CA THR A 85 -11.72 -10.51 -3.29
C THR A 85 -13.21 -10.43 -3.61
N ASP A 86 -13.66 -9.33 -4.19
CA ASP A 86 -15.04 -9.14 -4.63
C ASP A 86 -15.32 -9.95 -5.90
N GLU A 87 -16.27 -10.88 -5.83
CA GLU A 87 -16.61 -11.81 -6.92
C GLU A 87 -16.94 -11.07 -8.22
N TYR A 88 -17.71 -9.98 -8.12
CA TYR A 88 -18.09 -9.17 -9.28
C TYR A 88 -16.84 -8.54 -9.94
N SER A 89 -15.98 -7.92 -9.14
CA SER A 89 -14.74 -7.30 -9.61
C SER A 89 -13.78 -8.33 -10.24
N VAL A 90 -13.63 -9.50 -9.62
CA VAL A 90 -12.81 -10.61 -10.13
C VAL A 90 -13.37 -11.14 -11.45
N SER A 91 -14.69 -11.35 -11.53
CA SER A 91 -15.37 -11.80 -12.76
C SER A 91 -15.17 -10.83 -13.92
N GLN A 92 -15.30 -9.52 -13.67
CA GLN A 92 -15.03 -8.48 -14.67
C GLN A 92 -13.56 -8.47 -15.13
N ALA A 93 -12.61 -8.70 -14.22
CA ALA A 93 -11.20 -8.82 -14.56
C ALA A 93 -10.91 -10.07 -15.41
N MET A 94 -11.51 -11.22 -15.08
CA MET A 94 -11.36 -12.48 -15.78
C MET A 94 -12.02 -12.51 -17.16
N ALA A 95 -13.08 -11.73 -17.38
CA ALA A 95 -13.68 -11.57 -18.70
C ALA A 95 -12.70 -11.04 -19.77
N LYS A 96 -11.62 -10.35 -19.36
CA LYS A 96 -10.53 -9.91 -20.25
C LYS A 96 -9.60 -11.05 -20.69
N TYR A 97 -9.71 -12.22 -20.07
CA TYR A 97 -8.87 -13.40 -20.31
C TYR A 97 -9.75 -14.62 -20.64
N PRO A 98 -10.38 -14.67 -21.83
CA PRO A 98 -11.36 -15.71 -22.18
C PRO A 98 -10.78 -17.13 -22.28
N GLN A 99 -9.45 -17.28 -22.27
CA GLN A 99 -8.76 -18.57 -22.26
C GLN A 99 -8.45 -19.06 -20.83
N ALA A 100 -8.68 -18.23 -19.82
CA ALA A 100 -8.53 -18.65 -18.43
C ALA A 100 -9.61 -19.69 -18.10
N PRO A 101 -9.29 -20.74 -17.33
CA PRO A 101 -10.31 -21.66 -16.84
C PRO A 101 -11.38 -20.88 -16.08
N PHE A 102 -12.65 -21.24 -16.30
CA PHE A 102 -13.76 -20.64 -15.56
C PHE A 102 -13.52 -20.83 -14.07
N SER A 103 -13.44 -19.72 -13.36
CA SER A 103 -13.38 -19.70 -11.91
C SER A 103 -14.81 -19.89 -11.37
N ASP A 104 -15.00 -20.88 -10.49
CA ASP A 104 -16.23 -21.14 -9.74
C ASP A 104 -16.21 -20.51 -8.33
N LEU A 105 -15.26 -19.59 -8.09
CA LEU A 105 -15.20 -18.74 -6.90
C LEU A 105 -16.50 -17.97 -6.65
#